data_AF-A0A918FD61-F1
#
_entry.id   AF-A0A918FD61-F1
#
_cell.length_a   1.000
_cell.length_b   1.000
_cell.length_c   1.000
_cell.angle_alpha   90.00
_cell.angle_beta   90.00
_cell.angle_gamma   90.00
#
_symmetry.space_group_name_H-M   'P 1'
#
loop_
_entity.id
_entity.type
_entity.pdbx_description
1 polymer ?
#
loop_
_entity_poly.entity_id
_entity_poly.type
_entity_poly.pdbx_seq_one_letter_code
_entity_poly.pdbx_strand_id
1 'polypeptide(L)'
;MNTINATSVPIRGALPDYWGSAADYPHQPIDLAPWEVGARAMTPLERATIRIIAPDLAHCPGGSSLVHEAVVRLAIWKRSNQLSHSGTWIARSLQRAMLSVHPNGLRSAHKGFALLAAVDAAELGVEVWTTFAPEGVRGPFSHVRLGALCASRTLGTDSERHRTEIG
;
A
#
# COMPACT_ATOMS: atom_id res chain seq x y z
N MET A 1 -4.89 -6.97 18.65
CA MET A 1 -3.76 -6.86 17.70
C MET A 1 -3.41 -8.29 17.28
N ASN A 2 -3.72 -8.68 16.04
CA ASN A 2 -3.40 -10.02 15.55
C ASN A 2 -1.98 -9.99 14.97
N THR A 3 -1.05 -10.63 15.66
CA THR A 3 0.33 -10.84 15.22
C THR A 3 0.33 -11.82 14.04
N ILE A 4 0.72 -11.36 12.85
CA ILE A 4 0.86 -12.22 11.68
C ILE A 4 2.22 -12.94 11.81
N ASN A 5 2.19 -14.26 12.02
CA ASN A 5 3.41 -15.08 11.99
C ASN A 5 3.91 -15.15 10.54
N ALA A 6 4.92 -14.35 10.22
CA ALA A 6 5.60 -14.36 8.93
C ALA A 6 6.70 -15.43 8.91
N THR A 7 6.42 -16.59 8.31
CA THR A 7 7.48 -17.55 7.96
C THR A 7 8.08 -17.11 6.63
N SER A 8 9.38 -16.81 6.60
CA SER A 8 10.09 -16.47 5.36
C SER A 8 10.25 -17.72 4.49
N VAL A 9 9.62 -17.74 3.32
CA VAL A 9 9.81 -18.81 2.33
C VAL A 9 10.66 -18.25 1.19
N PRO A 10 11.81 -18.86 0.84
CA PRO A 10 12.63 -18.37 -0.25
C PRO A 10 11.91 -18.54 -1.59
N ILE A 11 11.54 -17.42 -2.22
CA ILE A 11 10.90 -17.40 -3.54
C ILE A 11 11.97 -17.53 -4.62
N ARG A 12 11.90 -18.58 -5.44
CA ARG A 12 12.93 -18.93 -6.46
C ARG A 12 13.01 -18.00 -7.67
N GLY A 13 12.22 -16.92 -7.71
CA GLY A 13 12.44 -15.84 -8.66
C GLY A 13 11.19 -15.36 -9.39
N ALA A 14 10.06 -16.06 -9.29
CA ALA A 14 8.85 -15.70 -10.02
C ALA A 14 7.57 -15.83 -9.18
N LEU A 15 6.51 -15.13 -9.62
CA LEU A 15 5.18 -15.20 -9.00
C LEU A 15 4.63 -16.64 -8.90
N PRO A 16 4.76 -17.52 -9.91
CA PRO A 16 4.28 -18.89 -9.81
C PRO A 16 4.90 -19.69 -8.66
N ASP A 17 6.21 -19.51 -8.40
CA ASP A 17 6.89 -20.20 -7.30
C ASP A 17 6.31 -19.79 -5.95
N TYR A 18 6.04 -18.49 -5.80
CA TYR A 18 5.37 -17.96 -4.61
C TYR A 18 3.98 -18.57 -4.44
N TRP A 19 3.15 -18.57 -5.49
CA TRP A 19 1.81 -19.14 -5.44
C TRP A 19 1.80 -20.62 -5.07
N GLY A 20 2.76 -21.39 -5.59
CA GLY A 20 2.94 -22.79 -5.22
C GLY A 20 3.17 -22.95 -3.71
N SER A 21 3.97 -22.08 -3.11
CA SER A 21 4.20 -22.10 -1.66
C SER A 21 3.09 -21.45 -0.81
N ALA A 22 2.36 -20.50 -1.38
CA ALA A 22 1.31 -19.75 -0.70
C ALA A 22 0.00 -20.57 -0.57
N ALA A 23 -0.16 -21.62 -1.38
CA ALA A 23 -1.31 -22.51 -1.35
C ALA A 23 -1.53 -23.18 0.02
N ASP A 24 -0.45 -23.37 0.78
CA ASP A 24 -0.49 -23.99 2.11
C ASP A 24 -0.87 -23.01 3.23
N TYR A 25 -0.96 -21.70 2.94
CA TYR A 25 -1.33 -20.69 3.92
C TYR A 25 -2.85 -20.43 3.91
N PRO A 26 -3.49 -20.27 5.09
CA PRO A 26 -4.89 -19.89 5.15
C PRO A 26 -5.09 -18.52 4.51
N HIS A 27 -6.18 -18.39 3.73
CA HIS A 27 -6.52 -17.12 3.11
C HIS A 27 -6.86 -16.07 4.18
N GLN A 28 -6.20 -14.92 4.12
CA GLN A 28 -6.44 -13.79 5.01
C GLN A 28 -7.11 -12.66 4.23
N PRO A 29 -8.43 -12.46 4.37
CA PRO A 29 -9.11 -11.36 3.71
C PRO A 29 -8.59 -10.02 4.26
N ILE A 30 -8.42 -9.05 3.38
CA ILE A 30 -8.01 -7.69 3.73
C ILE A 30 -9.11 -6.74 3.26
N ASP A 31 -9.63 -5.93 4.18
CA ASP A 31 -10.51 -4.83 3.82
C ASP A 31 -9.68 -3.59 3.45
N LEU A 32 -9.83 -3.13 2.21
CA LEU A 32 -9.18 -1.93 1.71
C LEU A 32 -9.98 -0.65 1.96
N ALA A 33 -11.27 -0.75 2.32
CA ALA A 33 -12.15 0.40 2.45
C ALA A 33 -11.61 1.49 3.41
N PRO A 34 -11.05 1.15 4.58
CA PRO A 34 -10.47 2.17 5.47
C PRO A 34 -9.30 2.91 4.83
N TRP A 35 -8.50 2.24 4.00
CA TRP A 35 -7.34 2.84 3.34
C TRP A 35 -7.73 3.67 2.10
N GLU A 36 -8.84 3.31 1.44
CA GLU A 36 -9.34 4.06 0.29
C GLU A 36 -9.73 5.50 0.62
N VAL A 37 -10.27 5.75 1.82
CA VAL A 37 -10.65 7.10 2.27
C VAL A 37 -9.41 8.00 2.33
N GLY A 38 -8.37 7.55 3.03
CA GLY A 38 -7.09 8.26 3.09
C GLY A 38 -6.44 8.45 1.72
N ALA A 39 -6.45 7.41 0.88
CA ALA A 39 -5.89 7.45 -0.47
C ALA A 39 -6.64 8.40 -1.42
N ARG A 40 -7.94 8.62 -1.20
CA ARG A 40 -8.74 9.61 -1.95
C ARG A 40 -8.42 11.04 -1.54
N ALA A 41 -8.18 11.26 -0.26
CA ALA A 41 -7.80 12.56 0.30
C ALA A 41 -6.35 12.96 -0.02
N MET A 42 -5.54 12.08 -0.62
CA MET A 42 -4.15 12.42 -0.99
C MET A 42 -4.05 13.54 -2.00
N THR A 43 -3.19 14.51 -1.72
CA THR A 43 -2.87 15.62 -2.62
C THR A 43 -1.98 15.15 -3.79
N PRO A 44 -1.90 15.91 -4.89
CA PRO A 44 -0.97 15.60 -5.99
C PRO A 44 0.50 15.53 -5.54
N LEU A 45 0.92 16.40 -4.61
CA LEU A 45 2.28 16.41 -4.06
C LEU A 45 2.59 15.10 -3.32
N GLU A 46 1.68 14.66 -2.46
CA GLU A 46 1.85 13.42 -1.70
C GLU A 46 2.00 12.22 -2.63
N ARG A 47 1.16 12.14 -3.66
CA ARG A 47 1.23 11.06 -4.67
C ARG A 47 2.53 11.10 -5.47
N ALA A 48 3.00 12.31 -5.81
CA ALA A 48 4.22 12.49 -6.61
C ALA A 48 5.51 12.16 -5.84
N THR A 49 5.48 12.29 -4.52
CA THR A 49 6.64 12.10 -3.64
C THR A 49 6.71 10.73 -2.98
N ILE A 50 5.83 9.81 -3.37
CA ILE A 50 5.85 8.43 -2.88
C ILE A 50 7.21 7.79 -3.14
N ARG A 51 7.78 7.22 -2.08
CA ARG A 51 8.98 6.38 -2.10
C ARG A 51 8.64 5.04 -1.48
N ILE A 52 9.10 3.96 -2.12
CA ILE A 52 8.82 2.60 -1.69
C ILE A 52 10.15 1.91 -1.44
N ILE A 53 10.29 1.37 -0.24
CA ILE A 53 11.35 0.46 0.15
C ILE A 53 10.70 -0.92 0.22
N ALA A 54 11.17 -1.86 -0.58
CA ALA A 54 10.65 -3.22 -0.63
C ALA A 54 11.70 -4.23 -0.14
N PRO A 55 11.27 -5.37 0.41
CA PRO A 55 12.21 -6.43 0.80
C PRO A 55 12.86 -7.03 -0.45
N ASP A 56 13.97 -7.74 -0.24
CA ASP A 56 14.50 -8.60 -1.30
C ASP A 56 13.59 -9.80 -1.48
N LEU A 57 13.55 -10.35 -2.70
CA LEU A 57 12.66 -11.45 -3.05
C LEU A 57 12.89 -12.71 -2.19
N ALA A 58 14.12 -12.93 -1.74
CA ALA A 58 14.47 -14.03 -0.85
C ALA A 58 13.93 -13.86 0.59
N HIS A 59 13.55 -12.63 0.97
CA HIS A 59 13.08 -12.26 2.30
C HIS A 59 11.59 -11.88 2.31
N CYS A 60 10.85 -12.17 1.23
CA CYS A 60 9.42 -11.93 1.22
C CYS A 60 8.71 -12.84 2.24
N PRO A 61 7.77 -12.29 3.03
CA PRO A 61 6.98 -13.09 3.95
C PRO A 61 6.02 -14.00 3.18
N GLY A 62 5.87 -15.25 3.63
CA GLY A 62 4.86 -16.17 3.12
C GLY A 62 3.46 -15.81 3.63
N GLY A 63 2.45 -15.97 2.79
CA GLY A 63 1.05 -15.79 3.19
C GLY A 63 0.07 -15.85 2.02
N SER A 64 -1.22 -15.91 2.32
CA SER A 64 -2.28 -15.96 1.32
C SER A 64 -3.22 -14.77 1.49
N SER A 65 -2.74 -13.58 1.13
CA SER A 65 -3.57 -12.37 1.09
C SER A 65 -3.15 -11.43 -0.04
N LEU A 66 -4.04 -10.49 -0.35
CA LEU A 66 -3.78 -9.41 -1.29
C LEU A 66 -2.51 -8.62 -0.93
N VAL A 67 -2.25 -8.43 0.38
CA VAL A 67 -1.10 -7.66 0.85
C VAL A 67 0.19 -8.46 0.68
N HIS A 68 0.19 -9.76 0.96
CA HIS A 68 1.37 -10.60 0.75
C HIS A 68 1.75 -10.69 -0.74
N GLU A 69 0.77 -10.88 -1.62
CA GLU A 69 1.04 -10.87 -3.06
C GLU A 69 1.59 -9.51 -3.53
N ALA A 70 1.09 -8.40 -2.99
CA ALA A 70 1.58 -7.07 -3.32
C ALA A 70 3.06 -6.90 -2.90
N VAL A 71 3.44 -7.38 -1.71
CA VAL A 71 4.84 -7.39 -1.25
C VAL A 71 5.74 -8.14 -2.21
N VAL A 72 5.34 -9.33 -2.68
CA VAL A 72 6.12 -10.12 -3.64
C VAL A 72 6.28 -9.40 -4.97
N ARG A 73 5.20 -8.77 -5.48
CA ARG A 73 5.26 -7.96 -6.72
C ARG A 73 6.22 -6.79 -6.57
N LEU A 74 6.18 -6.09 -5.44
CA LEU A 74 7.09 -4.98 -5.14
C LEU A 74 8.55 -5.47 -5.07
N ALA A 75 8.82 -6.63 -4.48
CA ALA A 75 10.16 -7.23 -4.45
C ALA A 75 10.66 -7.65 -5.85
N ILE A 76 9.79 -8.19 -6.70
CA ILE A 76 10.11 -8.47 -8.12
C ILE A 76 10.44 -7.17 -8.85
N TRP A 77 9.62 -6.14 -8.68
CA TRP A 77 9.86 -4.82 -9.29
C TRP A 77 11.13 -4.15 -8.77
N LYS A 78 11.49 -4.33 -7.50
CA LYS A 78 12.77 -3.89 -6.93
C LYS A 78 13.93 -4.54 -7.71
N ARG A 79 13.90 -5.86 -7.87
CA ARG A 79 14.93 -6.61 -8.61
C ARG A 79 15.07 -6.15 -10.06
N SER A 80 13.96 -5.79 -10.71
CA SER A 80 13.93 -5.28 -12.08
C SER A 80 14.09 -3.76 -12.20
N ASN A 81 14.45 -3.06 -11.11
CA ASN A 81 14.58 -1.61 -11.05
C ASN A 81 13.33 -0.80 -11.46
N GLN A 82 12.14 -1.43 -11.40
CA GLN A 82 10.86 -0.79 -11.74
C GLN A 82 10.31 0.08 -10.60
N LEU A 83 10.83 -0.05 -9.37
CA LEU A 83 10.49 0.87 -8.27
C LEU A 83 11.05 2.29 -8.48
N SER A 84 11.88 2.52 -9.49
CA SER A 84 12.34 3.85 -9.90
C SER A 84 11.24 4.69 -10.57
N HIS A 85 10.14 4.07 -11.00
CA HIS A 85 8.97 4.77 -11.54
C HIS A 85 8.23 5.58 -10.46
N SER A 86 7.40 6.53 -10.90
CA SER A 86 6.58 7.34 -9.98
C SER A 86 5.63 6.47 -9.13
N GLY A 87 5.34 6.89 -7.90
CA GLY A 87 4.39 6.19 -7.03
C GLY A 87 3.00 6.01 -7.66
N THR A 88 2.54 6.98 -8.46
CA THR A 88 1.29 6.85 -9.22
C THR A 88 1.34 5.71 -10.24
N TRP A 89 2.48 5.51 -10.91
CA TRP A 89 2.65 4.37 -11.82
C TRP A 89 2.60 3.06 -11.04
N ILE A 90 3.32 2.98 -9.92
CA ILE A 90 3.38 1.77 -9.08
C ILE A 90 1.99 1.42 -8.52
N ALA A 91 1.28 2.41 -7.97
CA ALA A 91 -0.09 2.26 -7.47
C ALA A 91 -1.04 1.79 -8.59
N ARG A 92 -0.97 2.41 -9.78
CA ARG A 92 -1.80 2.00 -10.92
C ARG A 92 -1.49 0.58 -11.39
N SER A 93 -0.22 0.21 -11.41
CA SER A 93 0.22 -1.14 -11.79
C SER A 93 -0.30 -2.19 -10.80
N LEU A 94 -0.21 -1.94 -9.49
CA LEU A 94 -0.80 -2.82 -8.47
C LEU A 94 -2.32 -2.91 -8.62
N GLN A 95 -2.99 -1.77 -8.75
CA GLN A 95 -4.43 -1.72 -8.94
C GLN A 95 -4.87 -2.52 -10.17
N ARG A 96 -4.17 -2.39 -11.30
CA ARG A 96 -4.47 -3.14 -12.53
C ARG A 96 -4.21 -4.63 -12.37
N ALA A 97 -3.15 -5.00 -11.65
CA ALA A 97 -2.74 -6.40 -11.49
C ALA A 97 -3.62 -7.16 -10.51
N MET A 98 -4.17 -6.48 -9.49
CA MET A 98 -4.69 -7.15 -8.30
C MET A 98 -6.14 -6.81 -7.97
N LEU A 99 -6.71 -5.77 -8.57
CA LEU A 99 -8.04 -5.27 -8.20
C LEU A 99 -8.95 -5.23 -9.41
N SER A 100 -10.19 -5.68 -9.22
CA SER A 100 -11.26 -5.49 -10.20
C SER A 100 -11.68 -4.02 -10.22
N VAL A 101 -11.42 -3.35 -11.33
CA VAL A 101 -11.75 -1.93 -11.52
C VAL A 101 -12.16 -1.67 -12.96
N HIS A 102 -13.23 -0.89 -13.12
CA HIS A 102 -13.63 -0.38 -14.43
C HIS A 102 -12.47 0.41 -15.06
N PRO A 103 -12.30 0.40 -16.41
CA PRO A 103 -11.22 1.13 -17.09
C PRO A 103 -11.08 2.60 -16.68
N ASN A 104 -12.19 3.30 -16.46
CA ASN A 104 -12.16 4.69 -15.96
C ASN A 104 -11.60 4.79 -14.53
N GLY A 105 -11.86 3.79 -13.68
CA GLY A 105 -11.30 3.70 -12.33
C GLY A 105 -9.79 3.46 -12.30
N LEU A 106 -9.19 2.92 -13.37
CA LEU A 106 -7.73 2.77 -13.49
C LEU A 106 -6.99 4.10 -13.61
N ARG A 107 -7.68 5.18 -14.00
CA ARG A 107 -7.06 6.51 -14.16
C ARG A 107 -6.62 7.10 -12.82
N SER A 108 -7.42 6.91 -11.78
CA SER A 108 -7.28 7.63 -10.51
C SER A 108 -6.34 6.96 -9.50
N ALA A 109 -6.01 5.67 -9.69
CA ALA A 109 -5.06 4.88 -8.91
C ALA A 109 -5.32 4.82 -7.38
N HIS A 110 -6.47 5.30 -6.89
CA HIS A 110 -6.75 5.38 -5.45
C HIS A 110 -6.75 4.02 -4.76
N LYS A 111 -7.26 2.98 -5.41
CA LYS A 111 -7.24 1.64 -4.82
C LYS A 111 -5.82 1.07 -4.77
N GLY A 112 -4.98 1.45 -5.73
CA GLY A 112 -3.54 1.15 -5.70
C GLY A 112 -2.83 1.83 -4.53
N PHE A 113 -3.12 3.10 -4.29
CA PHE A 113 -2.61 3.81 -3.11
C PHE A 113 -3.15 3.24 -1.80
N ALA A 114 -4.42 2.84 -1.76
CA ALA A 114 -5.02 2.15 -0.62
C ALA A 114 -4.30 0.83 -0.32
N LEU A 115 -4.01 0.04 -1.36
CA LEU A 115 -3.23 -1.19 -1.23
C LEU A 115 -1.80 -0.92 -0.75
N LEU A 116 -1.13 0.12 -1.26
CA LEU A 116 0.19 0.52 -0.76
C LEU A 116 0.17 0.94 0.72
N ALA A 117 -0.88 1.64 1.15
CA ALA A 117 -1.06 2.02 2.55
C ALA A 117 -1.31 0.80 3.44
N ALA A 118 -2.13 -0.15 2.98
CA ALA A 118 -2.36 -1.41 3.67
C ALA A 118 -1.09 -2.27 3.77
N VAL A 119 -0.28 -2.30 2.71
CA VAL A 119 1.04 -2.97 2.70
C VAL A 119 2.00 -2.33 3.69
N ASP A 120 2.07 -0.99 3.69
CA ASP A 120 2.89 -0.23 4.62
C ASP A 120 2.51 -0.50 6.09
N ALA A 121 1.21 -0.59 6.37
CA ALA A 121 0.68 -0.83 7.71
C ALA A 121 0.77 -2.30 8.16
N ALA A 122 0.96 -3.24 7.24
CA ALA A 122 1.06 -4.66 7.57
C ALA A 122 2.46 -5.07 8.07
N GLU A 123 3.44 -4.16 8.03
CA GLU A 123 4.81 -4.37 8.54
C GLU A 123 5.52 -5.59 7.92
N LEU A 124 5.19 -5.93 6.67
CA LEU A 124 5.70 -7.09 5.94
C LEU A 124 7.05 -6.82 5.23
N GLY A 125 7.89 -5.97 5.83
CA GLY A 125 9.18 -5.56 5.27
C GLY A 125 9.10 -4.56 4.10
N VAL A 126 7.91 -4.00 3.83
CA VAL A 126 7.72 -2.88 2.91
C VAL A 126 7.51 -1.59 3.69
N GLU A 127 8.16 -0.53 3.24
CA GLU A 127 7.92 0.83 3.72
C GLU A 127 7.47 1.72 2.58
N VAL A 128 6.41 2.49 2.81
CA VAL A 128 5.92 3.47 1.86
C VAL A 128 5.92 4.85 2.52
N TRP A 129 6.75 5.73 1.99
CA TRP A 129 6.92 7.09 2.49
C TRP A 129 6.32 8.08 1.52
N THR A 130 5.74 9.16 2.04
CA THR A 130 5.30 10.31 1.25
C THR A 130 5.73 11.61 1.90
N THR A 131 5.80 12.67 1.11
CA THR A 131 6.06 14.02 1.60
C THR A 131 4.75 14.80 1.57
N PHE A 132 4.37 15.39 2.70
CA PHE A 132 3.23 16.29 2.76
C PHE A 132 3.70 17.73 2.92
N ALA A 133 2.88 18.65 2.42
CA ALA A 133 3.17 20.08 2.46
C ALA A 133 3.19 20.57 3.92
N PRO A 134 4.04 21.55 4.25
CA PRO A 134 4.05 22.14 5.58
C PRO A 134 2.69 22.72 5.98
N GLU A 135 2.37 22.63 7.26
CA GLU A 135 1.27 23.40 7.86
C GLU A 135 1.70 24.87 7.99
N GLY A 136 1.68 25.60 6.86
CA GLY A 136 2.02 27.02 6.78
C GLY A 136 2.88 27.38 5.56
N VAL A 137 2.91 28.68 5.23
CA VAL A 137 3.51 29.22 3.98
C VAL A 137 5.03 28.93 3.85
N ARG A 138 5.73 28.63 4.95
CA ARG A 138 7.19 28.41 4.98
C ARG A 138 7.66 27.30 5.94
N GLY A 139 6.80 26.34 6.29
CA GLY A 139 7.23 25.23 7.15
C GLY A 139 8.14 24.23 6.43
N PRO A 140 8.83 23.33 7.17
CA PRO A 140 9.60 22.26 6.55
C PRO A 140 8.69 21.20 5.92
N PHE A 141 9.12 20.65 4.79
CA PHE A 141 8.54 19.42 4.26
C PHE A 141 8.74 18.29 5.27
N SER A 142 7.68 17.53 5.51
CA SER A 142 7.72 16.42 6.45
C SER A 142 7.48 15.10 5.71
N HIS A 143 8.19 14.07 6.13
CA HIS A 143 8.03 12.71 5.62
C HIS A 143 7.18 11.90 6.57
N VAL A 144 6.22 11.15 6.02
CA VAL A 144 5.30 10.32 6.81
C VAL A 144 5.10 8.97 6.13
N ARG A 145 4.87 7.93 6.94
CA ARG A 145 4.45 6.61 6.48
C ARG A 145 3.05 6.72 5.85
N LEU A 146 2.88 6.14 4.66
CA LEU A 146 1.64 6.22 3.92
C LEU A 146 0.48 5.56 4.69
N GLY A 147 0.74 4.45 5.36
CA GLY A 147 -0.23 3.79 6.23
C GLY A 147 -0.69 4.74 7.33
N ALA A 148 0.24 5.37 8.04
CA ALA A 148 -0.10 6.35 9.09
C ALA A 148 -0.90 7.55 8.55
N LEU A 149 -0.51 8.09 7.38
CA LEU A 149 -1.22 9.20 6.74
C LEU A 149 -2.65 8.83 6.33
N CYS A 150 -2.83 7.65 5.73
CA CYS A 150 -4.15 7.20 5.32
C CYS A 150 -5.04 6.90 6.53
N ALA A 151 -4.50 6.27 7.56
CA ALA A 151 -5.22 5.97 8.80
C ALA A 151 -5.70 7.24 9.52
N SER A 152 -4.85 8.28 9.62
CA SER A 152 -5.22 9.53 10.29
C SER A 152 -6.37 10.25 9.59
N ARG A 153 -6.42 10.18 8.25
CA ARG A 153 -7.47 10.80 7.44
C ARG A 153 -8.80 10.06 7.53
N THR A 154 -8.76 8.74 7.64
CA THR A 154 -9.97 7.93 7.84
C THR A 154 -10.62 8.23 9.19
N LEU A 155 -9.82 8.36 10.25
CA LEU A 155 -10.30 8.74 11.59
C LEU A 155 -10.83 10.20 11.63
N GLY A 156 -10.20 11.11 10.90
CA GLY A 156 -10.64 12.50 10.76
C GLY A 156 -12.00 12.62 10.08
N THR A 157 -12.25 11.85 9.02
CA THR A 157 -13.54 11.86 8.32
C THR A 157 -14.70 11.31 9.16
N ASP A 158 -14.45 10.34 10.03
CA ASP A 158 -15.49 9.81 10.93
C ASP A 158 -15.84 10.81 12.05
N SER A 159 -14.84 11.53 12.55
CA SER A 159 -15.02 12.58 13.57
C SER A 159 -15.82 13.78 13.03
N GLU A 160 -15.64 14.14 11.75
CA GLU A 160 -16.42 15.19 11.09
C GLU A 160 -17.88 14.75 10.80
N ARG A 161 -18.10 13.49 10.39
CA ARG A 161 -19.45 12.96 10.19
C ARG A 161 -20.27 12.95 11.47
N HIS A 162 -19.67 12.53 12.58
CA HIS A 162 -20.38 12.45 13.86
C HIS A 162 -20.72 13.83 14.46
N ARG A 163 -19.98 14.89 14.11
CA ARG A 163 -20.35 16.27 14.48
C ARG A 163 -21.53 16.81 13.68
N THR A 164 -21.69 16.37 12.43
CA THR A 164 -22.78 16.84 11.55
C THR A 164 -24.12 16.18 11.86
N GLU A 165 -24.13 15.01 12.51
CA GLU A 165 -25.35 14.27 12.87
C GLU A 165 -25.97 14.69 14.22
N ILE A 166 -25.27 15.52 15.00
CA ILE A 166 -25.71 16.00 16.33
C ILE A 166 -26.01 17.52 16.27
N GLY A 167 -25.90 18.14 15.09
CA GLY A 167 -26.11 19.58 14.86
C GLY A 167 -27.45 19.89 14.20
#